data_AF-A0A380DVD7-F1
#
_entry.id   AF-A0A380DVD7-F1
#
_cell.length_a   1.000
_cell.length_b   1.000
_cell.length_c   1.000
_cell.angle_alpha   90.00
_cell.angle_beta   90.00
_cell.angle_gamma   90.00
#
_symmetry.space_group_name_H-M   'P 1'
#
loop_
_entity.id
_entity.type
_entity.pdbx_description
1 polymer ?
#
loop_
_entity_poly.entity_id
_entity_poly.type
_entity_poly.pdbx_seq_one_letter_code
_entity_poly.pdbx_strand_id
1 'polypeptide(L)'
;MQTTEEKQVALNQVDQELATAINNINQADTNAEVDQAQQLGTKAINAIQPNIVKKPAALAQINQHYNTKLAEINATPDATNDEKNAAINTLNQDRQQAIESIKQANTNAEVDQAATVAENNIDAVQVDVVKKQAARDKITAEVAKRIEAVKQTPNATDEEKQAAVNQINQLKDQAFNQINQNQTNDQVDATTNQAVNAIDNVEAEVVIKPKAIADIEKAVKEKQQQIDNSLDSTDNEKEVASQALTKEKEKALAAIDQAQTNSQVNQAATNGVSAIKIIQPETKVKPACT
;
A
#
# COMPACT_ATOMS: atom_id res chain seq x y z
N MET A 1 -45.03 -17.32 -8.18
CA MET A 1 -45.99 -16.98 -7.10
C MET A 1 -46.57 -15.61 -7.42
N GLN A 2 -47.89 -15.49 -7.49
CA GLN A 2 -48.60 -14.23 -7.75
C GLN A 2 -48.91 -13.47 -6.46
N THR A 3 -49.17 -12.18 -6.54
CA THR A 3 -49.65 -11.39 -5.39
C THR A 3 -51.17 -11.51 -5.21
N THR A 4 -51.68 -11.08 -4.06
CA THR A 4 -53.12 -11.00 -3.78
C THR A 4 -53.84 -10.15 -4.81
N GLU A 5 -53.26 -9.02 -5.20
CA GLU A 5 -53.83 -8.11 -6.19
C GLU A 5 -53.91 -8.76 -7.58
N GLU A 6 -52.86 -9.45 -8.03
CA GLU A 6 -52.85 -10.18 -9.31
C GLU A 6 -53.88 -11.32 -9.31
N LYS A 7 -54.06 -11.99 -8.18
CA LYS A 7 -55.12 -12.99 -7.99
C LYS A 7 -56.51 -12.35 -8.06
N GLN A 8 -56.71 -11.21 -7.41
CA GLN A 8 -58.01 -10.53 -7.37
C GLN A 8 -58.43 -10.03 -8.76
N VAL A 9 -57.49 -9.55 -9.58
CA VAL A 9 -57.78 -9.18 -10.97
C VAL A 9 -58.31 -10.38 -11.77
N ALA A 10 -57.68 -11.55 -11.65
CA ALA A 10 -58.16 -12.75 -12.33
C ALA A 10 -59.53 -13.21 -11.81
N LEU A 11 -59.77 -13.13 -10.50
CA LEU A 11 -61.09 -13.43 -9.92
C LEU A 11 -62.18 -12.50 -10.45
N ASN A 12 -61.90 -11.19 -10.52
CA ASN A 12 -62.85 -10.22 -11.07
C ASN A 12 -63.17 -10.50 -12.56
N GLN A 13 -62.20 -10.97 -13.34
CA GLN A 13 -62.42 -11.42 -14.72
C GLN A 13 -63.31 -12.66 -14.77
N VAL A 14 -63.13 -13.61 -13.84
CA VAL A 14 -63.98 -14.81 -13.75
C VAL A 14 -65.42 -14.40 -13.46
N ASP A 15 -65.64 -13.47 -12.53
CA ASP A 15 -66.97 -12.97 -12.20
C ASP A 15 -67.63 -12.26 -13.39
N GLN A 16 -66.87 -11.50 -14.19
CA GLN A 16 -67.36 -10.84 -15.40
C GLN A 16 -67.75 -11.83 -16.51
N GLU A 17 -66.90 -12.83 -16.77
CA GLU A 17 -67.19 -13.86 -17.77
C GLU A 17 -68.35 -14.77 -17.33
N LEU A 18 -68.47 -15.06 -16.02
CA LEU A 18 -69.61 -15.77 -15.46
C LEU A 18 -70.92 -14.99 -15.66
N ALA A 19 -70.93 -13.69 -15.34
CA ALA A 19 -72.10 -12.85 -15.56
C ALA A 19 -72.49 -12.78 -17.06
N THR A 20 -71.50 -12.70 -17.94
CA THR A 20 -71.70 -12.71 -19.40
C THR A 20 -72.29 -14.04 -19.87
N ALA A 21 -71.77 -15.16 -19.39
CA ALA A 21 -72.27 -16.49 -19.72
C ALA A 21 -73.73 -16.70 -19.26
N ILE A 22 -74.06 -16.30 -18.03
CA ILE A 22 -75.43 -16.36 -17.50
C ILE A 22 -76.38 -15.50 -18.33
N ASN A 23 -75.95 -14.29 -18.72
CA ASN A 23 -76.77 -13.41 -19.54
C ASN A 23 -77.05 -14.01 -20.92
N ASN A 24 -76.03 -14.58 -21.58
CA ASN A 24 -76.19 -15.24 -22.87
C ASN A 24 -77.14 -16.46 -22.79
N ILE A 25 -77.09 -17.23 -21.69
CA ILE A 25 -78.02 -18.34 -21.45
C ILE A 25 -79.45 -17.81 -21.29
N ASN A 26 -79.64 -16.74 -20.52
CA ASN A 26 -80.97 -16.15 -20.30
C ASN A 26 -81.59 -15.52 -21.56
N GLN A 27 -80.77 -15.14 -22.55
CA GLN A 27 -81.20 -14.60 -23.83
C GLN A 27 -81.40 -15.67 -24.93
N ALA A 28 -81.05 -16.93 -24.67
CA ALA A 28 -81.19 -18.01 -25.64
C ALA A 28 -82.66 -18.44 -25.80
N ASP A 29 -83.14 -18.54 -27.05
CA ASP A 29 -84.53 -18.93 -27.37
C ASP A 29 -84.67 -20.44 -27.63
N THR A 30 -83.55 -21.13 -27.86
CA THR A 30 -83.50 -22.57 -28.16
C THR A 30 -82.49 -23.33 -27.31
N ASN A 31 -82.70 -24.64 -27.15
CA ASN A 31 -81.73 -25.49 -26.44
C ASN A 31 -80.34 -25.48 -27.09
N ALA A 32 -80.26 -25.39 -28.42
CA ALA A 32 -78.98 -25.33 -29.12
C ALA A 32 -78.20 -24.04 -28.79
N GLU A 33 -78.89 -22.92 -28.66
CA GLU A 33 -78.28 -21.65 -28.25
C GLU A 33 -77.86 -21.67 -26.77
N VAL A 34 -78.64 -22.32 -25.90
CA VAL A 34 -78.24 -22.56 -24.50
C VAL A 34 -76.95 -23.39 -24.44
N ASP A 35 -76.88 -24.51 -25.18
CA ASP A 35 -75.69 -25.36 -25.23
C ASP A 35 -74.47 -24.59 -25.77
N GLN A 36 -74.66 -23.76 -26.80
CA GLN A 36 -73.60 -22.94 -27.36
C GLN A 36 -73.13 -21.86 -26.37
N ALA A 37 -74.06 -21.15 -25.71
CA ALA A 37 -73.75 -20.14 -24.69
C ALA A 37 -73.00 -20.75 -23.51
N GLN A 38 -73.40 -21.95 -23.07
CA GLN A 38 -72.71 -22.70 -22.03
C GLN A 38 -71.28 -23.08 -22.45
N GLN A 39 -71.08 -23.60 -23.66
CA GLN A 39 -69.75 -23.97 -24.17
C GLN A 39 -68.84 -22.75 -24.27
N LEU A 40 -69.34 -21.64 -24.82
CA LEU A 40 -68.57 -20.40 -24.97
C LEU A 40 -68.21 -19.80 -23.60
N GLY A 41 -69.16 -19.71 -22.68
CA GLY A 41 -68.91 -19.21 -21.33
C GLY A 41 -67.91 -20.06 -20.56
N THR A 42 -68.05 -21.39 -20.63
CA THR A 42 -67.08 -22.33 -20.03
C THR A 42 -65.68 -22.13 -20.61
N LYS A 43 -65.57 -21.97 -21.94
CA LYS A 43 -64.29 -21.73 -22.61
C LYS A 43 -63.67 -20.41 -22.18
N ALA A 44 -64.45 -19.34 -22.08
CA ALA A 44 -63.98 -18.02 -21.68
C ALA A 44 -63.46 -18.01 -20.24
N ILE A 45 -64.24 -18.55 -19.29
CA ILE A 45 -63.84 -18.68 -17.89
C ILE A 45 -62.56 -19.50 -17.73
N ASN A 46 -62.47 -20.65 -18.41
CA ASN A 46 -61.29 -21.51 -18.36
C ASN A 46 -60.04 -20.89 -18.99
N ALA A 47 -60.19 -19.87 -19.83
CA ALA A 47 -59.06 -19.17 -20.44
C ALA A 47 -58.42 -18.12 -19.51
N ILE A 48 -59.09 -17.75 -18.41
CA ILE A 48 -58.59 -16.74 -17.49
C ILE A 48 -57.40 -17.27 -16.69
N GLN A 49 -56.32 -16.51 -16.71
CA GLN A 49 -55.11 -16.78 -15.93
C GLN A 49 -54.64 -15.51 -15.22
N PRO A 50 -54.09 -15.62 -13.99
CA PRO A 50 -53.44 -14.50 -13.33
C PRO A 50 -52.28 -13.94 -14.15
N ASN A 51 -52.24 -12.61 -14.30
CA ASN A 51 -51.10 -11.92 -14.90
C ASN A 51 -50.02 -11.67 -13.83
N ILE A 52 -48.94 -12.45 -13.86
CA ILE A 52 -47.88 -12.42 -12.84
C ILE A 52 -46.75 -11.49 -13.30
N VAL A 53 -46.66 -10.29 -12.72
CA VAL A 53 -45.71 -9.24 -13.14
C VAL A 53 -44.91 -8.66 -11.99
N LYS A 54 -45.48 -8.56 -10.79
CA LYS A 54 -44.91 -7.76 -9.70
C LYS A 54 -43.60 -8.33 -9.16
N LYS A 55 -43.61 -9.60 -8.73
CA LYS A 55 -42.40 -10.26 -8.19
C LYS A 55 -41.30 -10.44 -9.24
N PRO A 56 -41.58 -10.88 -10.49
CA PRO A 56 -40.58 -10.94 -11.53
C PRO A 56 -39.90 -9.59 -11.80
N ALA A 57 -40.67 -8.49 -11.83
CA ALA A 57 -40.13 -7.16 -12.02
C ALA A 57 -39.19 -6.75 -10.88
N ALA A 58 -39.61 -6.92 -9.63
CA ALA A 58 -38.78 -6.61 -8.46
C ALA A 58 -37.47 -7.42 -8.45
N LEU A 59 -37.54 -8.73 -8.75
CA LEU A 59 -36.33 -9.57 -8.83
C LEU A 59 -35.38 -9.12 -9.96
N ALA A 60 -35.92 -8.68 -11.10
CA ALA A 60 -35.11 -8.14 -12.18
C ALA A 60 -34.39 -6.84 -11.77
N GLN A 61 -35.09 -5.94 -11.07
CA GLN A 61 -34.52 -4.70 -10.53
C GLN A 61 -33.39 -4.99 -9.53
N ILE A 62 -33.62 -5.88 -8.56
CA ILE A 62 -32.59 -6.26 -7.58
C ILE A 62 -31.36 -6.89 -8.26
N ASN A 63 -31.54 -7.73 -9.29
CA ASN A 63 -30.41 -8.30 -10.01
C ASN A 63 -29.61 -7.22 -10.77
N GLN A 64 -30.28 -6.23 -11.37
CA GLN A 64 -29.60 -5.10 -12.00
C GLN A 64 -28.81 -4.27 -10.98
N HIS A 65 -29.41 -3.98 -9.83
CA HIS A 65 -28.79 -3.23 -8.75
C HIS A 65 -27.56 -3.95 -8.18
N TYR A 66 -27.70 -5.25 -7.89
CA TYR A 66 -26.60 -6.12 -7.47
C TYR A 66 -25.44 -6.11 -8.47
N ASN A 67 -25.71 -6.25 -9.77
CA ASN A 67 -24.65 -6.28 -10.79
C ASN A 67 -23.91 -4.94 -10.88
N THR A 68 -24.62 -3.83 -10.72
CA THR A 68 -24.03 -2.49 -10.65
C THR A 68 -23.10 -2.38 -9.44
N LYS A 69 -23.59 -2.77 -8.26
CA LYS A 69 -22.80 -2.75 -7.03
C LYS A 69 -21.58 -3.69 -7.07
N LEU A 70 -21.74 -4.88 -7.66
CA LEU A 70 -20.64 -5.82 -7.86
C LEU A 70 -19.54 -5.23 -8.75
N ALA A 71 -19.91 -4.49 -9.79
CA ALA A 71 -18.94 -3.80 -10.64
C ALA A 71 -18.20 -2.69 -9.86
N GLU A 72 -18.90 -1.92 -9.03
CA GLU A 72 -18.30 -0.90 -8.15
C GLU A 72 -17.29 -1.51 -7.16
N ILE A 73 -17.66 -2.59 -6.48
CA ILE A 73 -16.76 -3.31 -5.57
C ILE A 73 -15.51 -3.78 -6.30
N ASN A 74 -15.67 -4.40 -7.48
CA ASN A 74 -14.53 -4.88 -8.27
C ASN A 74 -13.63 -3.74 -8.76
N ALA A 75 -14.21 -2.57 -9.07
CA ALA A 75 -13.50 -1.38 -9.48
C ALA A 75 -12.89 -0.58 -8.33
N THR A 76 -13.08 -0.99 -7.06
CA THR A 76 -12.53 -0.26 -5.92
C THR A 76 -11.01 -0.16 -6.04
N PRO A 77 -10.46 1.06 -6.14
CA PRO A 77 -9.02 1.27 -6.30
C PRO A 77 -8.29 0.93 -5.01
N ASP A 78 -7.02 0.52 -5.14
CA ASP A 78 -6.11 0.22 -4.04
C ASP A 78 -6.52 -0.93 -3.09
N ALA A 79 -7.75 -1.43 -3.20
CA ALA A 79 -8.23 -2.61 -2.49
C ALA A 79 -7.56 -3.90 -2.99
N THR A 80 -7.26 -4.79 -2.06
CA THR A 80 -6.87 -6.16 -2.38
C THR A 80 -8.08 -7.01 -2.76
N ASN A 81 -7.84 -8.15 -3.40
CA ASN A 81 -8.86 -9.14 -3.69
C ASN A 81 -9.52 -9.67 -2.41
N ASP A 82 -8.77 -9.77 -1.31
CA ASP A 82 -9.32 -10.22 -0.02
C ASP A 82 -10.35 -9.23 0.53
N GLU A 83 -10.03 -7.93 0.49
CA GLU A 83 -10.94 -6.86 0.91
C GLU A 83 -12.19 -6.80 0.01
N LYS A 84 -12.01 -6.92 -1.32
CA LYS A 84 -13.11 -7.00 -2.28
C LYS A 84 -13.99 -8.23 -2.04
N ASN A 85 -13.39 -9.39 -1.82
CA ASN A 85 -14.12 -10.63 -1.60
C ASN A 85 -14.95 -10.59 -0.30
N ALA A 86 -14.45 -9.95 0.75
CA ALA A 86 -15.23 -9.72 1.96
C ALA A 86 -16.53 -8.94 1.66
N ALA A 87 -16.42 -7.84 0.91
CA ALA A 87 -17.59 -7.05 0.48
C ALA A 87 -18.51 -7.82 -0.48
N ILE A 88 -17.96 -8.58 -1.43
CA ILE A 88 -18.76 -9.43 -2.35
C ILE A 88 -19.55 -10.50 -1.57
N ASN A 89 -18.96 -11.06 -0.51
CA ASN A 89 -19.65 -12.04 0.33
C ASN A 89 -20.86 -11.40 1.05
N THR A 90 -20.71 -10.21 1.62
CA THR A 90 -21.83 -9.45 2.19
C THR A 90 -22.88 -9.14 1.13
N LEU A 91 -22.47 -8.64 -0.05
CA LEU A 91 -23.37 -8.35 -1.17
C LEU A 91 -24.18 -9.58 -1.62
N ASN A 92 -23.54 -10.76 -1.65
CA ASN A 92 -24.21 -12.02 -1.98
C ASN A 92 -25.27 -12.43 -0.94
N GLN A 93 -24.97 -12.24 0.35
CA GLN A 93 -25.89 -12.51 1.44
C GLN A 93 -27.11 -11.57 1.37
N ASP A 94 -26.89 -10.28 1.14
CA ASP A 94 -27.97 -9.29 1.02
C ASP A 94 -28.88 -9.60 -0.18
N ARG A 95 -28.31 -9.97 -1.33
CA ARG A 95 -29.10 -10.41 -2.49
C ARG A 95 -29.93 -11.66 -2.18
N GLN A 96 -29.35 -12.64 -1.49
CA GLN A 96 -30.08 -13.85 -1.14
C GLN A 96 -31.27 -13.54 -0.20
N GLN A 97 -31.05 -12.69 0.79
CA GLN A 97 -32.11 -12.24 1.71
C GLN A 97 -33.20 -11.45 0.97
N ALA A 98 -32.83 -10.61 0.00
CA ALA A 98 -33.76 -9.88 -0.85
C ALA A 98 -34.67 -10.82 -1.66
N ILE A 99 -34.07 -11.81 -2.33
CA ILE A 99 -34.80 -12.81 -3.12
C ILE A 99 -35.81 -13.56 -2.26
N GLU A 100 -35.43 -13.96 -1.05
CA GLU A 100 -36.32 -14.66 -0.14
C GLU A 100 -37.46 -13.77 0.36
N SER A 101 -37.15 -12.52 0.72
CA SER A 101 -38.16 -11.55 1.18
C SER A 101 -39.21 -11.26 0.10
N ILE A 102 -38.79 -11.09 -1.17
CA ILE A 102 -39.71 -10.90 -2.31
C ILE A 102 -40.55 -12.16 -2.57
N LYS A 103 -39.96 -13.36 -2.42
CA LYS A 103 -40.72 -14.61 -2.55
C LYS A 103 -41.82 -14.70 -1.49
N GLN A 104 -41.52 -14.36 -0.24
CA GLN A 104 -42.44 -14.45 0.89
C GLN A 104 -43.53 -13.35 0.91
N ALA A 105 -43.29 -12.20 0.27
CA ALA A 105 -44.28 -11.12 0.18
C ALA A 105 -45.60 -11.58 -0.47
N ASN A 106 -46.76 -11.20 0.08
CA ASN A 106 -48.08 -11.61 -0.41
C ASN A 106 -48.77 -10.53 -1.23
N THR A 107 -48.48 -9.26 -0.95
CA THR A 107 -49.09 -8.10 -1.63
C THR A 107 -48.08 -7.36 -2.49
N ASN A 108 -48.58 -6.51 -3.39
CA ASN A 108 -47.72 -5.61 -4.18
C ASN A 108 -46.92 -4.67 -3.28
N ALA A 109 -47.55 -4.14 -2.22
CA ALA A 109 -46.90 -3.25 -1.26
C ALA A 109 -45.77 -3.93 -0.49
N GLU A 110 -45.96 -5.18 -0.06
CA GLU A 110 -44.90 -5.96 0.60
C GLU A 110 -43.74 -6.26 -0.37
N VAL A 111 -44.02 -6.52 -1.65
CA VAL A 111 -42.97 -6.67 -2.67
C VAL A 111 -42.18 -5.37 -2.83
N ASP A 112 -42.85 -4.22 -2.90
CA ASP A 112 -42.19 -2.90 -3.01
C ASP A 112 -41.34 -2.58 -1.79
N GLN A 113 -41.84 -2.88 -0.59
CA GLN A 113 -41.10 -2.71 0.65
C GLN A 113 -39.88 -3.61 0.70
N ALA A 114 -40.01 -4.89 0.33
CA ALA A 114 -38.90 -5.84 0.28
C ALA A 114 -37.83 -5.40 -0.73
N ALA A 115 -38.24 -4.89 -1.90
CA ALA A 115 -37.33 -4.35 -2.91
C ALA A 115 -36.58 -3.12 -2.38
N THR A 116 -37.29 -2.17 -1.75
CA THR A 116 -36.68 -0.95 -1.19
C THR A 116 -35.65 -1.27 -0.10
N VAL A 117 -35.96 -2.22 0.80
CA VAL A 117 -35.01 -2.66 1.84
C VAL A 117 -33.78 -3.32 1.21
N ALA A 118 -33.99 -4.13 0.18
CA ALA A 118 -32.91 -4.80 -0.53
C ALA A 118 -31.98 -3.83 -1.25
N GLU A 119 -32.52 -2.82 -1.93
CA GLU A 119 -31.72 -1.76 -2.59
C GLU A 119 -30.84 -1.03 -1.57
N ASN A 120 -31.42 -0.61 -0.43
CA ASN A 120 -30.67 0.06 0.64
C ASN A 120 -29.55 -0.82 1.22
N ASN A 121 -29.80 -2.11 1.46
CA ASN A 121 -28.79 -3.02 1.98
C ASN A 121 -27.66 -3.23 0.97
N ILE A 122 -28.00 -3.44 -0.31
CA ILE A 122 -27.04 -3.57 -1.40
C ILE A 122 -26.17 -2.31 -1.51
N ASP A 123 -26.76 -1.12 -1.42
CA ASP A 123 -26.04 0.16 -1.48
C ASP A 123 -25.08 0.37 -0.32
N ALA A 124 -25.47 -0.10 0.88
CA ALA A 124 -24.67 0.02 2.09
C ALA A 124 -23.38 -0.81 2.06
N VAL A 125 -23.26 -1.79 1.16
CA VAL A 125 -22.04 -2.60 1.05
C VAL A 125 -20.86 -1.73 0.61
N GLN A 126 -19.76 -1.79 1.36
CA GLN A 126 -18.53 -1.06 1.05
C GLN A 126 -17.32 -1.99 1.18
N VAL A 127 -16.27 -1.66 0.44
CA VAL A 127 -14.96 -2.31 0.57
C VAL A 127 -14.16 -1.53 1.61
N ASP A 128 -13.63 -2.23 2.60
CA ASP A 128 -12.71 -1.65 3.59
C ASP A 128 -11.29 -1.66 3.02
N VAL A 129 -10.78 -0.49 2.61
CA VAL A 129 -9.50 -0.34 1.89
C VAL A 129 -8.41 0.09 2.87
N VAL A 130 -7.70 -0.87 3.45
CA VAL A 130 -6.75 -0.58 4.55
C VAL A 130 -5.38 -1.21 4.33
N LYS A 131 -5.29 -2.35 3.65
CA LYS A 131 -4.09 -3.19 3.65
C LYS A 131 -2.89 -2.51 3.00
N LYS A 132 -3.05 -1.98 1.78
CA LYS A 132 -1.96 -1.33 1.05
C LYS A 132 -1.52 -0.03 1.72
N GLN A 133 -2.45 0.73 2.28
CA GLN A 133 -2.12 1.97 2.99
C GLN A 133 -1.29 1.68 4.24
N ALA A 134 -1.73 0.74 5.08
CA ALA A 134 -0.99 0.34 6.28
C ALA A 134 0.44 -0.14 5.96
N ALA A 135 0.63 -0.86 4.85
CA ALA A 135 1.94 -1.27 4.37
C ALA A 135 2.85 -0.08 3.99
N ARG A 136 2.32 0.88 3.23
CA ARG A 136 3.05 2.10 2.86
C ARG A 136 3.45 2.94 4.07
N ASP A 137 2.57 3.02 5.07
CA ASP A 137 2.84 3.73 6.33
C ASP A 137 3.96 3.05 7.12
N LYS A 138 3.93 1.71 7.24
CA LYS A 138 4.98 0.93 7.90
C LYS A 138 6.35 1.11 7.25
N ILE A 139 6.41 1.06 5.92
CA ILE A 139 7.66 1.29 5.18
C ILE A 139 8.15 2.73 5.37
N THR A 140 7.25 3.72 5.34
CA THR A 140 7.62 5.13 5.54
C THR A 140 8.22 5.37 6.93
N ALA A 141 7.65 4.74 7.96
CA ALA A 141 8.20 4.79 9.31
C ALA A 141 9.61 4.17 9.38
N GLU A 142 9.82 3.01 8.75
CA GLU A 142 11.13 2.36 8.73
C GLU A 142 12.19 3.18 7.98
N VAL A 143 11.80 3.79 6.84
CA VAL A 143 12.68 4.71 6.09
C VAL A 143 13.13 5.87 6.97
N ALA A 144 12.21 6.52 7.70
CA ALA A 144 12.55 7.64 8.57
C ALA A 144 13.52 7.21 9.69
N LYS A 145 13.25 6.07 10.33
CA LYS A 145 14.14 5.46 11.33
C LYS A 145 15.53 5.20 10.77
N ARG A 146 15.62 4.56 9.59
CA ARG A 146 16.90 4.20 9.00
C ARG A 146 17.71 5.39 8.53
N ILE A 147 17.07 6.40 7.93
CA ILE A 147 17.74 7.65 7.55
C ILE A 147 18.38 8.32 8.77
N GLU A 148 17.68 8.34 9.91
CA GLU A 148 18.25 8.91 11.14
C GLU A 148 19.47 8.10 11.62
N ALA A 149 19.40 6.77 11.60
CA ALA A 149 20.55 5.92 11.94
C ALA A 149 21.77 6.18 11.02
N VAL A 150 21.54 6.34 9.71
CA VAL A 150 22.59 6.68 8.73
C VAL A 150 23.21 8.04 9.01
N LYS A 151 22.43 9.06 9.38
CA LYS A 151 22.95 10.38 9.73
C LYS A 151 23.91 10.35 10.91
N GLN A 152 23.65 9.44 11.87
CA GLN A 152 24.47 9.23 13.05
C GLN A 152 25.64 8.28 12.82
N THR A 153 25.88 7.80 11.59
CA THR A 153 27.01 6.89 11.31
C THR A 153 28.33 7.62 11.61
N PRO A 154 29.13 7.15 12.58
CA PRO A 154 30.37 7.79 12.96
C PRO A 154 31.40 7.65 11.84
N ASN A 155 32.28 8.65 11.72
CA ASN A 155 33.35 8.72 10.71
C ASN A 155 32.90 8.73 9.24
N ALA A 156 31.62 8.53 8.94
CA ALA A 156 31.07 8.71 7.60
C ALA A 156 31.05 10.20 7.24
N THR A 157 31.45 10.49 6.02
CA THR A 157 31.31 11.80 5.37
C THR A 157 29.87 12.03 4.90
N ASP A 158 29.55 13.27 4.57
CA ASP A 158 28.25 13.65 4.04
C ASP A 158 27.90 12.88 2.76
N GLU A 159 28.87 12.69 1.85
CA GLU A 159 28.66 11.95 0.61
C GLU A 159 28.39 10.46 0.85
N GLU A 160 29.11 9.82 1.78
CA GLU A 160 28.89 8.41 2.15
C GLU A 160 27.51 8.19 2.79
N LYS A 161 27.08 9.12 3.66
CA LYS A 161 25.73 9.12 4.24
C LYS A 161 24.66 9.34 3.17
N GLN A 162 24.88 10.28 2.26
CA GLN A 162 23.92 10.59 1.20
C GLN A 162 23.74 9.42 0.24
N ALA A 163 24.81 8.67 -0.07
CA ALA A 163 24.72 7.45 -0.87
C ALA A 163 23.78 6.41 -0.23
N ALA A 164 23.90 6.18 1.09
CA ALA A 164 23.01 5.29 1.82
C ALA A 164 21.55 5.82 1.88
N VAL A 165 21.34 7.12 2.10
CA VAL A 165 20.00 7.73 2.06
C VAL A 165 19.35 7.56 0.68
N ASN A 166 20.11 7.72 -0.39
CA ASN A 166 19.62 7.52 -1.76
C ASN A 166 19.20 6.06 -1.98
N GLN A 167 20.02 5.10 -1.52
CA GLN A 167 19.68 3.67 -1.60
C GLN A 167 18.39 3.33 -0.83
N ILE A 168 18.21 3.88 0.38
CA ILE A 168 16.98 3.70 1.17
C ILE A 168 15.75 4.20 0.40
N ASN A 169 15.83 5.39 -0.19
CA ASN A 169 14.71 5.95 -0.96
C ASN A 169 14.40 5.13 -2.22
N GLN A 170 15.42 4.60 -2.90
CA GLN A 170 15.21 3.70 -4.04
C GLN A 170 14.48 2.41 -3.63
N LEU A 171 14.86 1.80 -2.50
CA LEU A 171 14.16 0.61 -1.97
C LEU A 171 12.71 0.93 -1.59
N LYS A 172 12.45 2.10 -1.02
CA LYS A 172 11.09 2.58 -0.72
C LYS A 172 10.24 2.66 -2.00
N ASP A 173 10.77 3.32 -3.04
CA ASP A 173 10.03 3.52 -4.29
C ASP A 173 9.74 2.18 -4.99
N GLN A 174 10.72 1.26 -4.98
CA GLN A 174 10.54 -0.11 -5.47
C GLN A 174 9.43 -0.85 -4.71
N ALA A 175 9.44 -0.77 -3.38
CA ALA A 175 8.43 -1.42 -2.55
C ALA A 175 7.03 -0.83 -2.77
N PHE A 176 6.91 0.50 -2.91
CA PHE A 176 5.63 1.16 -3.18
C PHE A 176 5.06 0.73 -4.54
N ASN A 177 5.90 0.67 -5.57
CA ASN A 177 5.50 0.17 -6.89
C ASN A 177 5.03 -1.29 -6.83
N GLN A 178 5.69 -2.13 -6.04
CA GLN A 178 5.31 -3.53 -5.87
C GLN A 178 4.00 -3.68 -5.08
N ILE A 179 3.81 -2.90 -4.00
CA ILE A 179 2.55 -2.87 -3.22
C ILE A 179 1.37 -2.49 -4.11
N ASN A 180 1.55 -1.48 -4.96
CA ASN A 180 0.50 -1.06 -5.89
C ASN A 180 0.07 -2.20 -6.83
N GLN A 181 1.01 -3.06 -7.23
CA GLN A 181 0.77 -4.23 -8.09
C GLN A 181 0.26 -5.46 -7.35
N ASN A 182 0.43 -5.55 -6.03
CA ASN A 182 -0.04 -6.70 -5.26
C ASN A 182 -1.57 -6.80 -5.31
N GLN A 183 -2.05 -8.04 -5.39
CA GLN A 183 -3.47 -8.35 -5.51
C GLN A 183 -4.04 -8.91 -4.20
N THR A 184 -3.24 -9.53 -3.35
CA THR A 184 -3.72 -10.15 -2.10
C THR A 184 -3.03 -9.55 -0.87
N ASN A 185 -3.66 -9.72 0.29
CA ASN A 185 -3.10 -9.31 1.58
C ASN A 185 -1.74 -9.96 1.84
N ASP A 186 -1.59 -11.25 1.53
CA ASP A 186 -0.35 -11.99 1.72
C ASP A 186 0.80 -11.44 0.85
N GLN A 187 0.50 -11.05 -0.40
CA GLN A 187 1.49 -10.43 -1.28
C GLN A 187 1.92 -9.06 -0.75
N VAL A 188 0.98 -8.27 -0.23
CA VAL A 188 1.27 -6.98 0.41
C VAL A 188 2.16 -7.19 1.65
N ASP A 189 1.86 -8.19 2.49
CA ASP A 189 2.66 -8.50 3.68
C ASP A 189 4.07 -8.98 3.32
N ALA A 190 4.20 -9.87 2.33
CA ALA A 190 5.49 -10.35 1.86
C ALA A 190 6.36 -9.19 1.34
N THR A 191 5.80 -8.33 0.49
CA THR A 191 6.50 -7.15 -0.05
C THR A 191 6.90 -6.20 1.08
N THR A 192 6.01 -5.96 2.04
CA THR A 192 6.27 -5.09 3.19
C THR A 192 7.44 -5.60 4.03
N ASN A 193 7.44 -6.89 4.36
CA ASN A 193 8.49 -7.49 5.18
C ASN A 193 9.84 -7.51 4.45
N GLN A 194 9.84 -7.83 3.14
CA GLN A 194 11.04 -7.76 2.32
C GLN A 194 11.61 -6.33 2.27
N ALA A 195 10.75 -5.33 2.07
CA ALA A 195 11.16 -3.93 2.01
C ALA A 195 11.73 -3.44 3.34
N VAL A 196 11.06 -3.71 4.46
CA VAL A 196 11.53 -3.35 5.81
C VAL A 196 12.90 -3.97 6.08
N ASN A 197 13.07 -5.27 5.80
CA ASN A 197 14.36 -5.93 6.00
C ASN A 197 15.46 -5.36 5.08
N ALA A 198 15.15 -5.08 3.81
CA ALA A 198 16.11 -4.50 2.88
C ALA A 198 16.56 -3.10 3.32
N ILE A 199 15.61 -2.27 3.77
CA ILE A 199 15.87 -0.91 4.26
C ILE A 199 16.70 -0.96 5.56
N ASP A 200 16.33 -1.80 6.52
CA ASP A 200 17.02 -1.89 7.82
C ASP A 200 18.52 -2.25 7.67
N ASN A 201 18.85 -3.03 6.63
CA ASN A 201 20.22 -3.45 6.32
C ASN A 201 21.08 -2.41 5.56
N VAL A 202 20.54 -1.26 5.14
CA VAL A 202 21.33 -0.27 4.36
C VAL A 202 22.21 0.56 5.28
N GLU A 203 23.53 0.47 5.17
CA GLU A 203 24.48 1.27 5.98
C GLU A 203 25.27 2.28 5.12
N ALA A 204 25.81 3.33 5.75
CA ALA A 204 26.78 4.19 5.10
C ALA A 204 28.13 3.48 5.02
N GLU A 205 28.75 3.46 3.84
CA GLU A 205 30.06 2.85 3.66
C GLU A 205 31.15 3.81 4.16
N VAL A 206 31.82 3.48 5.27
CA VAL A 206 32.81 4.35 5.91
C VAL A 206 34.21 4.05 5.39
N VAL A 207 34.72 4.88 4.48
CA VAL A 207 36.00 4.65 3.78
C VAL A 207 36.93 5.84 3.89
N ILE A 208 36.43 7.06 3.77
CA ILE A 208 37.27 8.24 3.50
C ILE A 208 38.07 8.70 4.72
N LYS A 209 37.44 8.86 5.90
CA LYS A 209 38.17 9.20 7.14
C LYS A 209 39.16 8.12 7.59
N PRO A 210 38.80 6.82 7.65
CA PRO A 210 39.76 5.78 8.02
C PRO A 210 40.99 5.76 7.11
N LYS A 211 40.80 5.93 5.80
CA LYS A 211 41.90 6.00 4.84
C LYS A 211 42.81 7.21 5.10
N ALA A 212 42.22 8.39 5.31
CA ALA A 212 42.97 9.60 5.62
C ALA A 212 43.78 9.48 6.92
N ILE A 213 43.22 8.85 7.95
CA ILE A 213 43.91 8.57 9.21
C ILE A 213 45.11 7.65 8.96
N ALA A 214 44.93 6.56 8.21
CA ALA A 214 46.01 5.63 7.87
C ALA A 214 47.15 6.32 7.10
N ASP A 215 46.84 7.24 6.20
CA ASP A 215 47.85 8.03 5.47
C ASP A 215 48.66 8.94 6.41
N ILE A 216 48.02 9.58 7.39
CA ILE A 216 48.71 10.35 8.44
C ILE A 216 49.60 9.45 9.29
N GLU A 217 49.09 8.31 9.76
CA GLU A 217 49.86 7.39 10.60
C GLU A 217 51.09 6.84 9.88
N LYS A 218 50.96 6.52 8.59
CA LYS A 218 52.08 6.12 7.74
C LYS A 218 53.12 7.23 7.63
N ALA A 219 52.69 8.47 7.33
CA ALA A 219 53.60 9.60 7.21
C ALA A 219 54.34 9.90 8.52
N VAL A 220 53.65 9.82 9.67
CA VAL A 220 54.27 9.97 11.00
C VAL A 220 55.32 8.91 11.24
N LYS A 221 55.01 7.63 10.95
CA LYS A 221 55.94 6.53 11.17
C LYS A 221 57.21 6.68 10.33
N GLU A 222 57.06 7.00 9.04
CA GLU A 222 58.19 7.26 8.15
C GLU A 222 59.01 8.45 8.65
N LYS A 223 58.35 9.50 9.16
CA LYS A 223 59.04 10.70 9.63
C LYS A 223 59.77 10.50 10.95
N GLN A 224 59.20 9.76 11.89
CA GLN A 224 59.86 9.42 13.14
C GLN A 224 61.15 8.65 12.86
N GLN A 225 61.13 7.68 11.94
CA GLN A 225 62.34 6.96 11.54
C GLN A 225 63.42 7.88 10.96
N GLN A 226 63.05 8.90 10.18
CA GLN A 226 64.00 9.89 9.68
C GLN A 226 64.62 10.73 10.80
N ILE A 227 63.81 11.14 11.78
CA ILE A 227 64.28 11.90 12.95
C ILE A 227 65.26 11.05 13.79
N ASP A 228 64.88 9.80 14.09
CA ASP A 228 65.70 8.88 14.89
C ASP A 228 67.05 8.59 14.25
N ASN A 229 67.06 8.39 12.92
CA ASN A 229 68.26 8.10 12.14
C ASN A 229 69.09 9.33 11.77
N SER A 230 68.72 10.54 12.19
CA SER A 230 69.52 11.74 11.92
C SER A 230 70.88 11.65 12.64
N LEU A 231 71.98 11.61 11.90
CA LEU A 231 73.33 11.45 12.46
C LEU A 231 73.95 12.76 12.95
N ASP A 232 73.53 13.88 12.37
CA ASP A 232 74.10 15.20 12.66
C ASP A 232 73.40 15.92 13.82
N SER A 233 72.38 15.29 14.41
CA SER A 233 71.53 15.87 15.45
C SER A 233 71.81 15.25 16.82
N THR A 234 71.77 16.08 17.85
CA THR A 234 71.81 15.65 19.26
C THR A 234 70.48 15.02 19.69
N ASP A 235 70.50 14.24 20.76
CA ASP A 235 69.28 13.62 21.31
C ASP A 235 68.21 14.67 21.67
N ASN A 236 68.63 15.81 22.22
CA ASN A 236 67.72 16.92 22.55
C ASN A 236 67.07 17.54 21.28
N GLU A 237 67.82 17.68 20.19
CA GLU A 237 67.27 18.20 18.93
C GLU A 237 66.29 17.20 18.29
N LYS A 238 66.56 15.89 18.41
CA LYS A 238 65.64 14.83 17.97
C LYS A 238 64.37 14.78 18.82
N GLU A 239 64.49 14.97 20.13
CA GLU A 239 63.35 15.02 21.04
C GLU A 239 62.41 16.19 20.68
N VAL A 240 62.95 17.39 20.46
CA VAL A 240 62.17 18.56 20.02
C VAL A 240 61.44 18.28 18.70
N ALA A 241 62.12 17.68 17.72
CA ALA A 241 61.49 17.30 16.45
C ALA A 241 60.40 16.24 16.62
N SER A 242 60.59 15.27 17.52
CA SER A 242 59.61 14.21 17.81
C SER A 242 58.36 14.76 18.52
N GLN A 243 58.54 15.73 19.43
CA GLN A 243 57.44 16.46 20.06
C GLN A 243 56.66 17.29 19.02
N ALA A 244 57.36 17.99 18.12
CA ALA A 244 56.72 18.71 17.01
C ALA A 244 55.93 17.75 16.08
N LEU A 245 56.49 16.57 15.79
CA LEU A 245 55.83 15.53 15.01
C LEU A 245 54.54 15.03 15.66
N THR A 246 54.56 14.81 16.98
CA THR A 246 53.38 14.39 17.74
C THR A 246 52.29 15.46 17.69
N LYS A 247 52.66 16.73 17.87
CA LYS A 247 51.72 17.86 17.80
C LYS A 247 51.08 18.02 16.42
N GLU A 248 51.87 17.90 15.34
CA GLU A 248 51.31 17.98 13.99
C GLU A 248 50.46 16.75 13.63
N LYS A 249 50.77 15.55 14.16
CA LYS A 249 49.89 14.38 14.07
C LYS A 249 48.53 14.68 14.70
N GLU A 250 48.51 15.13 15.96
CA GLU A 250 47.27 15.43 16.68
C GLU A 250 46.42 16.47 15.95
N LYS A 251 47.05 17.53 15.44
CA LYS A 251 46.39 18.57 14.65
C LYS A 251 45.81 18.03 13.34
N ALA A 252 46.53 17.18 12.63
CA ALA A 252 46.04 16.57 11.40
C ALA A 252 44.84 15.64 11.66
N LEU A 253 44.92 14.80 12.70
CA LEU A 253 43.80 13.92 13.09
C LEU A 253 42.57 14.72 13.52
N ALA A 254 42.74 15.80 14.30
CA ALA A 254 41.65 16.69 14.67
C ALA A 254 40.99 17.37 13.45
N ALA A 255 41.80 17.77 12.46
CA ALA A 255 41.27 18.36 11.22
C ALA A 255 40.47 17.34 10.38
N ILE A 256 40.92 16.07 10.33
CA ILE A 256 40.18 14.98 9.67
C ILE A 256 38.87 14.68 10.41
N ASP A 257 38.90 14.67 11.75
CA ASP A 257 37.71 14.43 12.57
C ASP A 257 36.64 15.51 12.35
N GLN A 258 37.04 16.78 12.31
CA GLN A 258 36.14 17.93 12.09
C GLN A 258 35.62 18.03 10.65
N ALA A 259 36.33 17.48 9.66
CA ALA A 259 35.91 17.51 8.26
C ALA A 259 34.60 16.73 8.07
N GLN A 260 33.66 17.30 7.30
CA GLN A 260 32.34 16.69 7.05
C GLN A 260 32.28 16.03 5.67
N THR A 261 32.90 16.66 4.67
CA THR A 261 32.88 16.19 3.27
C THR A 261 34.14 15.43 2.89
N ASN A 262 34.03 14.62 1.84
CA ASN A 262 35.17 13.93 1.23
C ASN A 262 36.31 14.89 0.88
N SER A 263 35.98 16.04 0.29
CA SER A 263 36.98 17.04 -0.10
C SER A 263 37.71 17.62 1.11
N GLN A 264 37.00 17.91 2.19
CA GLN A 264 37.61 18.46 3.41
C GLN A 264 38.52 17.42 4.09
N VAL A 265 38.11 16.15 4.15
CA VAL A 265 38.92 15.06 4.71
C VAL A 265 40.22 14.90 3.91
N ASN A 266 40.13 14.84 2.58
CA ASN A 266 41.28 14.72 1.70
C ASN A 266 42.23 15.93 1.81
N GLN A 267 41.68 17.14 1.94
CA GLN A 267 42.48 18.34 2.14
C GLN A 267 43.18 18.34 3.50
N ALA A 268 42.49 17.94 4.57
CA ALA A 268 43.07 17.83 5.90
C ALA A 268 44.21 16.82 5.93
N ALA A 269 44.02 15.66 5.31
CA ALA A 269 45.06 14.64 5.15
C ALA A 269 46.27 15.18 4.38
N THR A 270 46.04 15.82 3.23
CA THR A 270 47.10 16.39 2.39
C THR A 270 47.91 17.46 3.14
N ASN A 271 47.24 18.35 3.86
CA ASN A 271 47.87 19.39 4.66
C ASN A 271 48.68 18.78 5.81
N GLY A 272 48.10 17.80 6.53
CA GLY A 272 48.76 17.11 7.63
C GLY A 272 50.02 16.37 7.18
N VAL A 273 49.94 15.58 6.11
CA VAL A 273 51.11 14.89 5.53
C VAL A 273 52.20 15.89 5.12
N SER A 274 51.81 17.03 4.53
CA SER A 274 52.77 18.05 4.11
C SER A 274 53.47 18.70 5.31
N ALA A 275 52.74 19.02 6.38
CA ALA A 275 53.30 19.57 7.61
C ALA A 275 54.24 18.57 8.31
N ILE A 276 53.87 17.28 8.36
CA ILE A 276 54.71 16.22 8.91
C ILE A 276 56.03 16.08 8.13
N LYS A 277 55.98 16.11 6.80
CA LYS A 277 57.17 15.91 5.95
C LYS A 277 58.29 16.92 6.17
N ILE A 278 57.96 18.16 6.52
CA ILE A 278 58.96 19.25 6.69
C ILE A 278 59.66 19.27 8.06
N ILE A 279 59.20 18.47 9.04
CA ILE A 279 59.77 18.44 10.39
C ILE A 279 61.20 17.90 10.33
N GLN A 280 62.16 18.49 11.05
CA GLN A 280 63.51 17.95 11.16
C GLN A 280 64.17 18.49 12.43
N PRO A 281 65.16 17.79 13.00
CA PRO A 281 65.94 18.35 14.11
C PRO A 281 66.66 19.63 13.69
N GLU A 282 66.55 20.69 14.48
CA GLU A 282 67.30 21.92 14.26
C GLU A 282 68.76 21.69 14.66
N THR A 283 69.66 21.48 13.71
CA THR A 283 71.09 21.29 13.99
C THR A 283 71.73 22.63 14.34
N LYS A 284 71.99 22.87 15.63
CA LYS A 284 72.85 23.99 16.02
C LYS A 284 74.30 23.59 15.78
N VAL A 285 75.02 24.40 14.99
CA VAL A 285 76.44 24.18 14.69
C VAL A 285 77.19 23.95 16.00
N LYS A 286 77.74 22.74 16.19
CA LYS A 286 78.66 22.45 17.30
C LYS A 286 79.81 23.46 17.20
N PRO A 287 80.18 24.19 18.27
CA PRO A 287 81.38 25.00 18.24
C PRO A 287 82.54 24.10 17.82
N ALA A 288 83.28 24.50 16.78
CA ALA A 288 84.49 23.80 16.42
C ALA A 288 85.38 23.75 17.67
N CYS A 289 85.77 22.55 18.11
CA CYS A 289 86.78 22.41 19.15
C CYS A 289 88.07 23.06 18.62
N THR A 290 88.41 24.24 19.16
CA THR A 290 89.71 24.90 19.00
C THR A 290 90.77 24.23 19.84
#